data_AF-A0A842MRN9-F1
#
_entry.id   AF-A0A842MRN9-F1
#
_cell.length_a   1.000
_cell.length_b   1.000
_cell.length_c   1.000
_cell.angle_alpha   90.00
_cell.angle_beta   90.00
_cell.angle_gamma   90.00
#
_symmetry.space_group_name_H-M   'P 1'
#
loop_
_entity.id
_entity.type
_entity.pdbx_description
1 polymer ?
#
loop_
_entity_poly.entity_id
_entity_poly.type
_entity_poly.pdbx_seq_one_letter_code
_entity_poly.pdbx_strand_id
1 'polypeptide(L)'
;DVVGDAVDVIASGPTAPDTTTFPEAIKVLKKYSLWDKTPQSIKEVLKDGERGILPETPKPRDRIFERVYNLIIGNNRNASLAACKTLANEGLNVTLLTSTLEGEARHVGTVLASICQEISISGNPIVKPAGIVVGGETTVTVTGKGLGGRNQELVLSAALKLQGLSGVALASLNTDGVDGPTDAAGALADGETVARAEAMGLSCEQHLSENDSYTLFSKLGDLIITGPTGTNVNDVAVMIVL
;
A
#
# COMPACT_ATOMS: atom_id res chain seq x y z
N ASP A 1 -2.85 5.91 7.94
CA ASP A 1 -1.78 5.53 7.00
C ASP A 1 -0.97 4.31 7.47
N VAL A 2 -1.41 3.55 8.48
CA VAL A 2 -0.77 2.30 8.89
C VAL A 2 -1.65 1.13 8.43
N VAL A 3 -1.09 0.20 7.67
CA VAL A 3 -1.81 -1.01 7.24
C VAL A 3 -2.31 -1.78 8.47
N GLY A 4 -3.60 -2.12 8.48
CA GLY A 4 -4.24 -2.82 9.59
C GLY A 4 -4.70 -1.93 10.76
N ASP A 5 -4.51 -0.61 10.67
CA ASP A 5 -5.06 0.38 11.62
C ASP A 5 -4.63 0.19 13.09
N ALA A 6 -3.41 -0.30 13.30
CA ALA A 6 -2.85 -0.53 14.64
C ALA A 6 -2.68 0.80 15.42
N VAL A 7 -3.59 1.07 16.36
CA VAL A 7 -3.65 2.34 17.11
C VAL A 7 -2.41 2.60 17.96
N ASP A 8 -1.78 1.55 18.46
CA ASP A 8 -0.52 1.57 19.21
C ASP A 8 0.70 1.95 18.33
N VAL A 9 0.58 1.80 17.01
CA VAL A 9 1.60 2.20 16.05
C VAL A 9 1.34 3.60 15.52
N ILE A 10 0.06 3.97 15.28
CA ILE A 10 -0.32 5.28 14.77
C ILE A 10 0.15 6.38 15.74
N ALA A 11 1.06 7.25 15.27
CA ALA A 11 1.69 8.28 16.06
C ALA A 11 2.37 7.77 17.36
N SER A 12 2.80 6.50 17.38
CA SER A 12 3.32 5.80 18.57
C SER A 12 2.30 5.66 19.71
N GLY A 13 1.00 5.62 19.38
CA GLY A 13 -0.06 5.24 20.32
C GLY A 13 -0.19 6.10 21.58
N PRO A 14 -0.21 7.44 21.50
CA PRO A 14 -0.23 8.31 22.69
C PRO A 14 -1.49 8.11 23.56
N THR A 15 -2.55 7.54 22.98
CA THR A 15 -3.83 7.21 23.64
C THR A 15 -4.12 5.71 23.66
N ALA A 16 -3.14 4.88 23.32
CA ALA A 16 -3.23 3.43 23.31
C ALA A 16 -2.38 2.84 24.44
N PRO A 17 -2.71 1.64 24.93
CA PRO A 17 -1.83 0.94 25.85
C PRO A 17 -0.56 0.47 25.14
N ASP A 18 0.56 0.56 25.84
CA ASP A 18 1.85 0.03 25.38
C ASP A 18 2.14 -1.30 26.08
N THR A 19 2.20 -2.39 25.32
CA THR A 19 2.49 -3.72 25.86
C THR A 19 3.97 -3.96 26.15
N THR A 20 4.86 -3.09 25.65
CA THR A 20 6.30 -3.22 25.81
C THR A 20 6.79 -2.66 27.14
N THR A 21 8.06 -2.84 27.48
CA THR A 21 8.61 -2.46 28.78
C THR A 21 10.01 -1.86 28.68
N PHE A 22 10.45 -1.16 29.73
CA PHE A 22 11.83 -0.66 29.83
C PHE A 22 12.90 -1.74 29.57
N PRO A 23 12.85 -2.95 30.17
CA PRO A 23 13.83 -4.00 29.87
C PRO A 23 13.81 -4.45 28.40
N GLU A 24 12.64 -4.45 27.75
CA GLU A 24 12.54 -4.77 26.32
C GLU A 24 13.17 -3.69 25.45
N ALA A 25 12.99 -2.40 25.79
CA ALA A 25 13.67 -1.31 25.11
C ALA A 25 15.20 -1.44 25.23
N ILE A 26 15.73 -1.77 26.42
CA ILE A 26 17.16 -2.07 26.62
C ILE A 26 17.59 -3.27 25.77
N LYS A 27 16.79 -4.34 25.74
CA LYS A 27 17.06 -5.54 24.95
C LYS A 27 17.13 -5.23 23.45
N VAL A 28 16.25 -4.38 22.93
CA VAL A 28 16.27 -3.91 21.53
C VAL A 28 17.57 -3.14 21.25
N LEU A 29 17.95 -2.19 22.11
CA LEU A 29 19.20 -1.43 21.94
C LEU A 29 20.43 -2.35 21.96
N LYS A 30 20.46 -3.37 22.81
CA LYS A 30 21.54 -4.37 22.84
C LYS A 30 21.54 -5.27 21.61
N LYS A 31 20.36 -5.75 21.18
CA LYS A 31 20.20 -6.61 19.99
C LYS A 31 20.82 -5.98 18.74
N TYR A 32 20.70 -4.66 18.58
CA TYR A 32 21.25 -3.93 17.44
C TYR A 32 22.63 -3.28 17.71
N SER A 33 23.31 -3.64 18.80
CA SER A 33 24.62 -3.08 19.18
C SER A 33 24.64 -1.56 19.29
N LEU A 34 23.51 -0.97 19.72
CA LEU A 34 23.33 0.46 19.90
C LEU A 34 23.49 0.89 21.35
N TRP A 35 23.28 -0.01 22.31
CA TRP A 35 23.30 0.30 23.75
C TRP A 35 24.53 1.09 24.19
N ASP A 36 25.72 0.72 23.74
CA ASP A 36 26.95 1.41 24.15
C ASP A 36 27.07 2.80 23.51
N LYS A 37 26.49 2.99 22.33
CA LYS A 37 26.46 4.25 21.57
C LYS A 37 25.33 5.20 22.02
N THR A 38 24.33 4.70 22.73
CA THR A 38 23.20 5.50 23.22
C THR A 38 23.70 6.58 24.20
N PRO A 39 23.19 7.83 24.14
CA PRO A 39 23.51 8.87 25.11
C PRO A 39 23.24 8.44 26.56
N GLN A 40 24.09 8.91 27.48
CA GLN A 40 24.02 8.54 28.90
C GLN A 40 22.67 8.87 29.53
N SER A 41 22.08 10.03 29.21
CA SER A 41 20.76 10.46 29.70
C SER A 41 19.64 9.46 29.36
N ILE A 42 19.67 8.85 28.17
CA ILE A 42 18.69 7.85 27.75
C ILE A 42 18.93 6.54 28.52
N LYS A 43 20.20 6.12 28.68
CA LYS A 43 20.52 4.92 29.46
C LYS A 43 20.06 5.05 30.91
N GLU A 44 20.16 6.24 31.49
CA GLU A 44 19.69 6.53 32.85
C GLU A 44 18.19 6.37 32.97
N VAL A 45 17.40 7.01 32.09
CA VAL A 45 15.93 6.84 32.07
C VAL A 45 15.53 5.36 31.95
N LEU A 46 16.13 4.62 31.03
CA LEU A 46 15.78 3.20 30.83
C LEU A 46 16.17 2.33 32.03
N LYS A 47 17.33 2.59 32.66
CA LYS A 47 17.77 1.87 33.88
C LYS A 47 16.92 2.23 35.09
N ASP A 48 16.49 3.49 35.21
CA ASP A 48 15.61 3.93 36.28
C ASP A 48 14.23 3.27 36.15
N GLY A 49 13.72 3.16 34.92
CA GLY A 49 12.53 2.38 34.60
C GLY A 49 12.68 0.90 34.93
N GLU A 50 13.77 0.24 34.50
CA GLU A 50 14.07 -1.16 34.83
C GLU A 50 14.16 -1.43 36.34
N ARG A 51 14.64 -0.44 37.11
CA ARG A 51 14.70 -0.50 38.59
C ARG A 51 13.37 -0.16 39.28
N GLY A 52 12.34 0.24 38.53
CA GLY A 52 11.05 0.67 39.07
C GLY A 52 11.06 2.04 39.74
N ILE A 53 12.07 2.87 39.48
CA ILE A 53 12.16 4.26 39.97
C ILE A 53 11.21 5.14 39.15
N LEU A 54 11.19 4.95 37.83
CA LEU A 54 10.23 5.59 36.93
C LEU A 54 9.05 4.64 36.68
N PRO A 55 7.82 5.16 36.58
CA PRO A 55 6.67 4.36 36.20
C PRO A 55 6.82 3.91 34.75
N GLU A 56 6.34 2.71 34.46
CA GLU A 56 6.24 2.18 33.11
C GLU A 56 5.20 2.96 32.28
N THR A 57 5.28 2.84 30.95
CA THR A 57 4.21 3.30 30.05
C THR A 57 2.87 2.62 30.40
N PRO A 58 1.72 3.31 30.22
CA PRO A 58 0.42 2.76 30.61
C PRO A 58 0.10 1.42 29.94
N LYS A 59 -0.31 0.43 30.76
CA LYS A 59 -0.58 -0.95 30.35
C LYS A 59 -2.03 -1.21 30.01
N PRO A 60 -2.34 -2.28 29.24
CA PRO A 60 -3.72 -2.56 28.79
C PRO A 60 -4.77 -2.65 29.90
N ARG A 61 -4.39 -2.94 31.14
CA ARG A 61 -5.30 -3.05 32.29
C ARG A 61 -5.32 -1.81 33.19
N ASP A 62 -4.61 -0.76 32.83
CA ASP A 62 -4.56 0.46 33.63
C ASP A 62 -5.88 1.21 33.56
N ARG A 63 -6.34 1.69 34.72
CA ARG A 63 -7.63 2.37 34.86
C ARG A 63 -7.77 3.63 34.02
N ILE A 64 -6.66 4.22 33.58
CA ILE A 64 -6.66 5.39 32.69
C ILE A 64 -7.41 5.10 31.39
N PHE A 65 -7.42 3.86 30.92
CA PHE A 65 -8.10 3.44 29.70
C PHE A 65 -9.60 3.17 29.89
N GLU A 66 -10.14 3.17 31.12
CA GLU A 66 -11.60 2.99 31.37
C GLU A 66 -12.47 4.05 30.68
N ARG A 67 -11.89 5.21 30.35
CA ARG A 67 -12.58 6.37 29.73
C ARG A 67 -11.95 6.81 28.42
N VAL A 68 -11.06 6.02 27.84
CA VAL A 68 -10.40 6.33 26.57
C VAL A 68 -11.03 5.50 25.47
N TYR A 69 -11.48 6.18 24.42
CA TYR A 69 -12.06 5.55 23.24
C TYR A 69 -11.26 6.00 22.03
N ASN A 70 -10.67 5.04 21.32
CA ASN A 70 -9.99 5.28 20.06
C ASN A 70 -10.93 4.87 18.91
N LEU A 71 -11.20 5.79 17.99
CA LEU A 71 -12.10 5.59 16.86
C LEU A 71 -11.35 5.88 15.56
N ILE A 72 -11.29 4.88 14.68
CA ILE A 72 -10.74 5.04 13.33
C ILE A 72 -11.85 5.59 12.42
N ILE A 73 -11.70 6.86 12.01
CA ILE A 73 -12.69 7.56 11.17
C ILE A 73 -12.32 7.56 9.68
N GLY A 74 -11.06 7.26 9.35
CA GLY A 74 -10.55 7.17 7.99
C GLY A 74 -9.43 6.14 7.92
N ASN A 75 -9.59 5.16 7.05
CA ASN A 75 -8.62 4.10 6.80
C ASN A 75 -8.75 3.57 5.38
N ASN A 76 -7.83 2.69 5.00
CA ASN A 76 -7.77 2.09 3.68
C ASN A 76 -9.06 1.32 3.36
N ARG A 77 -9.57 0.55 4.33
CA ARG A 77 -10.83 -0.20 4.21
C ARG A 77 -12.00 0.69 3.82
N ASN A 78 -12.14 1.86 4.43
CA ASN A 78 -13.21 2.81 4.10
C ASN A 78 -13.08 3.31 2.66
N ALA A 79 -11.87 3.63 2.20
CA ALA A 79 -11.61 4.02 0.81
C ALA A 79 -11.91 2.87 -0.18
N SER A 80 -11.46 1.65 0.12
CA SER A 80 -11.74 0.47 -0.72
C SER A 80 -13.23 0.13 -0.78
N LEU A 81 -13.96 0.23 0.33
CA LEU A 81 -15.42 0.02 0.35
C LEU A 81 -16.16 1.11 -0.42
N ALA A 82 -15.68 2.36 -0.38
CA ALA A 82 -16.23 3.43 -1.21
C ALA A 82 -16.04 3.14 -2.71
N ALA A 83 -14.84 2.68 -3.12
CA ALA A 83 -14.59 2.23 -4.49
C ALA A 83 -15.50 1.06 -4.88
N CYS A 84 -15.71 0.08 -3.98
CA CYS A 84 -16.63 -1.03 -4.22
C CYS A 84 -18.06 -0.55 -4.49
N LYS A 85 -18.54 0.39 -3.68
CA LYS A 85 -19.87 0.98 -3.84
C LYS A 85 -20.02 1.70 -5.17
N THR A 86 -18.99 2.45 -5.59
CA THR A 86 -18.98 3.12 -6.91
C THR A 86 -19.09 2.11 -8.04
N LEU A 87 -18.28 1.05 -8.04
CA LEU A 87 -18.33 0.01 -9.07
C LEU A 87 -19.68 -0.72 -9.12
N ALA A 88 -20.29 -0.98 -7.96
CA ALA A 88 -21.60 -1.63 -7.90
C ALA A 88 -22.71 -0.72 -8.47
N ASN A 89 -22.62 0.59 -8.25
CA ASN A 89 -23.56 1.56 -8.84
C ASN A 89 -23.43 1.65 -10.37
N GLU A 90 -22.25 1.37 -10.91
CA GLU A 90 -22.01 1.24 -12.36
C GLU A 90 -22.48 -0.12 -12.92
N GLY A 91 -23.07 -0.98 -12.10
CA GLY A 91 -23.66 -2.26 -12.53
C GLY A 91 -22.71 -3.45 -12.56
N LEU A 92 -21.52 -3.34 -11.95
CA LEU A 92 -20.57 -4.45 -11.87
C LEU A 92 -20.89 -5.38 -10.69
N ASN A 93 -20.56 -6.66 -10.83
CA ASN A 93 -20.44 -7.57 -9.70
C ASN A 93 -19.13 -7.25 -8.96
N VAL A 94 -19.20 -6.93 -7.67
CA VAL A 94 -18.05 -6.38 -6.93
C VAL A 94 -17.58 -7.27 -5.80
N THR A 95 -16.25 -7.42 -5.69
CA THR A 95 -15.58 -8.04 -4.54
C THR A 95 -14.42 -7.18 -4.04
N LEU A 96 -14.33 -6.99 -2.73
CA LEU A 96 -13.12 -6.53 -2.04
C LEU A 96 -12.26 -7.75 -1.70
N LEU A 97 -11.07 -7.90 -2.28
CA LEU A 97 -10.18 -9.03 -1.96
C LEU A 97 -9.52 -8.87 -0.60
N THR A 98 -8.95 -7.70 -0.35
CA THR A 98 -8.31 -7.36 0.93
C THR A 98 -8.14 -5.84 1.05
N SER A 99 -8.02 -5.36 2.28
CA SER A 99 -7.60 -3.98 2.62
C SER A 99 -6.30 -3.96 3.43
N THR A 100 -5.54 -5.06 3.35
CA THR A 100 -4.26 -5.26 4.05
C THR A 100 -3.23 -5.87 3.10
N LEU A 101 -3.29 -5.49 1.82
CA LEU A 101 -2.32 -5.92 0.83
C LEU A 101 -0.94 -5.38 1.20
N GLU A 102 0.05 -6.25 1.26
CA GLU A 102 1.45 -5.89 1.43
C GLU A 102 2.29 -6.78 0.50
N GLY A 103 3.48 -6.30 0.14
CA GLY A 103 4.43 -7.04 -0.67
C GLY A 103 5.09 -6.19 -1.75
N GLU A 104 5.95 -6.84 -2.52
CA GLU A 104 6.69 -6.21 -3.61
C GLU A 104 5.75 -5.90 -4.80
N ALA A 105 5.70 -4.63 -5.20
CA ALA A 105 4.73 -4.08 -6.13
C ALA A 105 4.64 -4.87 -7.45
N ARG A 106 5.78 -5.20 -8.07
CA ARG A 106 5.82 -5.99 -9.31
C ARG A 106 5.25 -7.40 -9.15
N HIS A 107 5.49 -8.04 -8.00
CA HIS A 107 4.95 -9.38 -7.76
C HIS A 107 3.43 -9.33 -7.54
N VAL A 108 2.97 -8.35 -6.76
CA VAL A 108 1.54 -8.11 -6.55
C VAL A 108 0.84 -7.82 -7.87
N GLY A 109 1.39 -6.96 -8.73
CA GLY A 109 0.82 -6.65 -10.05
C GLY A 109 0.62 -7.89 -10.92
N THR A 110 1.60 -8.79 -10.93
CA THR A 110 1.51 -10.08 -11.64
C THR A 110 0.38 -10.96 -11.09
N VAL A 111 0.24 -11.04 -9.76
CA VAL A 111 -0.82 -11.84 -9.11
C VAL A 111 -2.20 -11.26 -9.40
N LEU A 112 -2.37 -9.94 -9.29
CA LEU A 112 -3.64 -9.27 -9.60
C LEU A 112 -4.04 -9.47 -11.06
N ALA A 113 -3.10 -9.34 -11.99
CA ALA A 113 -3.36 -9.63 -13.40
C ALA A 113 -3.76 -11.10 -13.66
N SER A 114 -3.21 -12.07 -12.90
CA SER A 114 -3.65 -13.47 -13.02
C SER A 114 -5.09 -13.70 -12.54
N ILE A 115 -5.56 -12.91 -11.56
CA ILE A 115 -6.96 -12.96 -11.12
C ILE A 115 -7.86 -12.42 -12.24
N CYS A 116 -7.47 -11.34 -12.91
CA CYS A 116 -8.22 -10.85 -14.08
C CYS A 116 -8.30 -11.89 -15.20
N GLN A 117 -7.21 -12.61 -15.48
CA GLN A 117 -7.20 -13.70 -16.47
C GLN A 117 -8.16 -14.82 -16.07
N GLU A 118 -8.16 -15.24 -14.80
CA GLU A 118 -9.06 -16.29 -14.30
C GLU A 118 -10.54 -15.86 -14.43
N ILE A 119 -10.86 -14.61 -14.10
CA ILE A 119 -12.22 -14.06 -14.28
C ILE A 119 -12.62 -14.08 -15.76
N SER A 120 -11.71 -13.69 -16.66
CA SER A 120 -11.96 -13.70 -18.10
C SER A 120 -12.21 -15.11 -18.66
N ILE A 121 -11.54 -16.13 -18.12
CA ILE A 121 -11.60 -17.51 -18.61
C ILE A 121 -12.79 -18.27 -18.00
N SER A 122 -12.98 -18.18 -16.69
CA SER A 122 -13.89 -19.07 -15.95
C SER A 122 -15.01 -18.35 -15.20
N GLY A 123 -14.90 -17.02 -15.02
CA GLY A 123 -15.79 -16.26 -14.15
C GLY A 123 -15.56 -16.49 -12.65
N ASN A 124 -14.42 -17.10 -12.26
CA ASN A 124 -14.00 -17.18 -10.87
C ASN A 124 -13.03 -16.04 -10.53
N PRO A 125 -13.03 -15.51 -9.29
CA PRO A 125 -13.97 -15.80 -8.21
C PRO A 125 -15.31 -15.06 -8.34
N ILE A 126 -15.50 -14.27 -9.41
CA ILE A 126 -16.68 -13.42 -9.61
C ILE A 126 -17.03 -13.32 -11.10
N VAL A 127 -18.33 -13.37 -11.41
CA VAL A 127 -18.82 -13.37 -12.79
C VAL A 127 -18.78 -11.97 -13.40
N LYS A 128 -18.52 -11.90 -14.71
CA LYS A 128 -18.50 -10.65 -15.48
C LYS A 128 -19.91 -10.05 -15.66
N PRO A 129 -20.07 -8.71 -15.77
CA PRO A 129 -19.02 -7.69 -15.63
C PRO A 129 -18.56 -7.57 -14.17
N ALA A 130 -17.26 -7.67 -13.94
CA ALA A 130 -16.67 -7.82 -12.62
C ALA A 130 -15.81 -6.60 -12.25
N GLY A 131 -15.95 -6.14 -11.00
CA GLY A 131 -15.13 -5.12 -10.38
C GLY A 131 -14.44 -5.69 -9.14
N ILE A 132 -13.13 -5.56 -9.07
CA ILE A 132 -12.34 -6.08 -7.96
C ILE A 132 -11.57 -4.93 -7.34
N VAL A 133 -11.68 -4.79 -6.02
CA VAL A 133 -10.96 -3.78 -5.26
C VAL A 133 -9.97 -4.45 -4.33
N VAL A 134 -8.78 -3.86 -4.24
CA VAL A 134 -7.73 -4.24 -3.33
C VAL A 134 -7.20 -2.98 -2.68
N GLY A 135 -6.90 -3.03 -1.39
CA GLY A 135 -6.25 -1.93 -0.70
C GLY A 135 -5.18 -2.43 0.25
N GLY A 136 -4.24 -1.54 0.59
CA GLY A 136 -3.10 -1.82 1.46
C GLY A 136 -1.95 -0.88 1.14
N GLU A 137 -0.72 -1.37 1.24
CA GLU A 137 0.48 -0.62 0.85
C GLU A 137 1.55 -1.58 0.34
N THR A 138 1.96 -1.39 -0.91
CA THR A 138 3.07 -2.18 -1.48
C THR A 138 4.40 -1.47 -1.28
N THR A 139 5.51 -2.16 -1.55
CA THR A 139 6.85 -1.57 -1.56
C THR A 139 7.54 -1.87 -2.87
N VAL A 140 8.54 -1.04 -3.18
CA VAL A 140 9.43 -1.23 -4.32
C VAL A 140 10.84 -1.43 -3.81
N THR A 141 11.45 -2.55 -4.17
CA THR A 141 12.91 -2.71 -4.05
C THR A 141 13.57 -1.99 -5.20
N VAL A 142 14.14 -0.80 -4.93
CA VAL A 142 14.79 0.02 -5.96
C VAL A 142 16.15 -0.59 -6.33
N THR A 143 16.28 -1.03 -7.58
CA THR A 143 17.51 -1.59 -8.16
C THR A 143 18.02 -0.77 -9.34
N GLY A 144 17.13 -0.08 -10.05
CA GLY A 144 17.45 0.78 -11.17
C GLY A 144 17.67 2.24 -10.78
N LYS A 145 17.69 3.11 -11.80
CA LYS A 145 17.85 4.57 -11.65
C LYS A 145 16.68 5.38 -12.20
N GLY A 146 15.59 4.70 -12.53
CA GLY A 146 14.39 5.27 -13.10
C GLY A 146 13.59 6.13 -12.13
N LEU A 147 12.52 6.70 -12.67
CA LEU A 147 11.51 7.43 -11.92
C LEU A 147 10.22 6.63 -11.88
N GLY A 148 9.60 6.52 -10.71
CA GLY A 148 8.38 5.72 -10.54
C GLY A 148 7.94 5.63 -9.10
N GLY A 149 6.86 4.90 -8.88
CA GLY A 149 6.33 4.59 -7.56
C GLY A 149 5.72 3.19 -7.51
N ARG A 150 5.29 2.78 -6.33
CA ARG A 150 4.79 1.43 -6.07
C ARG A 150 3.50 1.12 -6.82
N ASN A 151 2.59 2.10 -6.94
CA ASN A 151 1.36 1.93 -7.69
C ASN A 151 1.61 1.85 -9.20
N GLN A 152 2.49 2.71 -9.71
CA GLN A 152 2.93 2.66 -11.10
C GLN A 152 3.64 1.35 -11.42
N GLU A 153 4.55 0.88 -10.56
CA GLU A 153 5.28 -0.39 -10.76
C GLU A 153 4.35 -1.61 -10.74
N LEU A 154 3.37 -1.63 -9.83
CA LEU A 154 2.32 -2.65 -9.78
C LEU A 154 1.54 -2.70 -11.10
N VAL A 155 1.11 -1.54 -11.60
CA VAL A 155 0.34 -1.43 -12.85
C VAL A 155 1.18 -1.85 -14.06
N LEU A 156 2.46 -1.46 -14.12
CA LEU A 156 3.36 -1.87 -15.20
C LEU A 156 3.59 -3.37 -15.23
N SER A 157 3.81 -3.98 -14.07
CA SER A 157 3.95 -5.43 -14.00
C SER A 157 2.65 -6.16 -14.34
N ALA A 158 1.50 -5.59 -14.00
CA ALA A 158 0.21 -6.14 -14.41
C ALA A 158 0.02 -6.06 -15.94
N ALA A 159 0.39 -4.94 -16.56
CA ALA A 159 0.27 -4.73 -18.01
C ALA A 159 0.96 -5.84 -18.82
N LEU A 160 2.18 -6.24 -18.42
CA LEU A 160 2.92 -7.35 -19.04
C LEU A 160 2.14 -8.67 -19.04
N LYS A 161 1.34 -8.92 -17.99
CA LYS A 161 0.53 -10.14 -17.87
C LYS A 161 -0.84 -9.98 -18.54
N LEU A 162 -1.39 -8.77 -18.62
CA LEU A 162 -2.67 -8.47 -19.26
C LEU A 162 -2.60 -8.35 -20.78
N GLN A 163 -1.40 -8.24 -21.36
CA GLN A 163 -1.19 -8.06 -22.80
C GLN A 163 -2.07 -8.97 -23.66
N GLY A 164 -2.83 -8.37 -24.56
CA GLY A 164 -3.74 -9.06 -25.50
C GLY A 164 -5.10 -9.45 -24.92
N LEU A 165 -5.36 -9.22 -23.63
CA LEU A 165 -6.66 -9.51 -23.02
C LEU A 165 -7.64 -8.36 -23.21
N SER A 166 -8.69 -8.57 -23.99
CA SER A 166 -9.73 -7.57 -24.22
C SER A 166 -10.66 -7.42 -23.01
N GLY A 167 -11.19 -6.20 -22.80
CA GLY A 167 -12.19 -5.94 -21.76
C GLY A 167 -11.64 -5.96 -20.33
N VAL A 168 -10.33 -5.81 -20.15
CA VAL A 168 -9.69 -5.77 -18.83
C VAL A 168 -8.90 -4.48 -18.64
N ALA A 169 -9.05 -3.87 -17.48
CA ALA A 169 -8.24 -2.75 -17.03
C ALA A 169 -7.88 -2.90 -15.55
N LEU A 170 -6.70 -2.39 -15.17
CA LEU A 170 -6.23 -2.30 -13.80
C LEU A 170 -5.69 -0.88 -13.56
N ALA A 171 -6.18 -0.23 -12.50
CA ALA A 171 -5.63 1.00 -11.97
C ALA A 171 -5.13 0.78 -10.54
N SER A 172 -4.05 1.47 -10.16
CA SER A 172 -3.59 1.54 -8.77
C SER A 172 -3.17 2.97 -8.48
N LEU A 173 -3.53 3.46 -7.28
CA LEU A 173 -3.17 4.81 -6.86
C LEU A 173 -3.00 4.94 -5.34
N ASN A 174 -2.12 5.84 -4.92
CA ASN A 174 -1.99 6.30 -3.54
C ASN A 174 -3.03 7.40 -3.26
N THR A 175 -3.72 7.27 -2.12
CA THR A 175 -4.82 8.17 -1.75
C THR A 175 -4.38 9.58 -1.40
N ASP A 176 -3.10 9.83 -1.12
CA ASP A 176 -2.53 11.18 -0.94
C ASP A 176 -2.32 11.95 -2.24
N GLY A 177 -2.41 11.26 -3.37
CA GLY A 177 -2.22 11.82 -4.71
C GLY A 177 -0.78 11.77 -5.21
N VAL A 178 0.14 11.10 -4.50
CA VAL A 178 1.57 11.02 -4.81
C VAL A 178 2.08 9.58 -4.70
N ASP A 179 2.68 9.07 -5.76
CA ASP A 179 3.27 7.74 -5.83
C ASP A 179 4.77 7.83 -6.14
N GLY A 180 5.59 7.49 -5.14
CA GLY A 180 7.03 7.68 -5.21
C GLY A 180 7.41 9.17 -5.29
N PRO A 181 8.63 9.50 -5.78
CA PRO A 181 9.06 10.88 -5.98
C PRO A 181 8.52 11.47 -7.30
N THR A 182 7.20 11.35 -7.54
CA THR A 182 6.53 11.81 -8.78
C THR A 182 5.37 12.75 -8.49
N ASP A 183 4.74 13.33 -9.51
CA ASP A 183 3.50 14.12 -9.38
C ASP A 183 2.22 13.31 -9.65
N ALA A 184 2.37 12.01 -9.94
CA ALA A 184 1.26 11.10 -10.19
C ALA A 184 0.83 10.40 -8.91
N ALA A 185 -0.46 10.14 -8.79
CA ALA A 185 -1.01 9.28 -7.74
C ALA A 185 -0.80 7.79 -8.05
N GLY A 186 -0.55 7.45 -9.31
CA GLY A 186 -0.46 6.08 -9.79
C GLY A 186 -0.61 6.00 -11.30
N ALA A 187 -1.09 4.85 -11.81
CA ALA A 187 -1.27 4.62 -13.24
C ALA A 187 -2.46 3.68 -13.52
N LEU A 188 -2.84 3.59 -14.79
CA LEU A 188 -3.79 2.62 -15.33
C LEU A 188 -3.17 1.85 -16.50
N ALA A 189 -3.49 0.57 -16.61
CA ALA A 189 -3.13 -0.25 -17.76
C ALA A 189 -4.29 -1.19 -18.15
N ASP A 190 -4.30 -1.56 -19.41
CA ASP A 190 -5.23 -2.50 -20.04
C ASP A 190 -4.46 -3.50 -20.90
N GLY A 191 -5.19 -4.39 -21.59
CA GLY A 191 -4.58 -5.39 -22.48
C GLY A 191 -3.87 -4.81 -23.71
N GLU A 192 -4.04 -3.53 -24.02
CA GLU A 192 -3.42 -2.87 -25.19
C GLU A 192 -2.16 -2.08 -24.81
N THR A 193 -1.93 -1.84 -23.52
CA THR A 193 -0.85 -0.99 -22.99
C THR A 193 0.54 -1.39 -23.51
N VAL A 194 0.86 -2.69 -23.53
CA VAL A 194 2.17 -3.15 -24.04
C VAL A 194 2.30 -2.88 -25.54
N ALA A 195 1.26 -3.16 -26.33
CA ALA A 195 1.29 -2.89 -27.77
C ALA A 195 1.43 -1.38 -28.07
N ARG A 196 0.77 -0.52 -27.28
CA ARG A 196 0.95 0.94 -27.38
C ARG A 196 2.39 1.37 -27.06
N ALA A 197 3.00 0.79 -26.04
CA ALA A 197 4.39 1.07 -25.68
C ALA A 197 5.37 0.64 -26.78
N GLU A 198 5.21 -0.57 -27.32
CA GLU A 198 6.04 -1.10 -28.41
C GLU A 198 5.92 -0.25 -29.69
N ALA A 199 4.72 0.22 -30.03
CA ALA A 199 4.50 1.11 -31.17
C ALA A 199 5.25 2.46 -31.03
N MET A 200 5.59 2.86 -29.80
CA MET A 200 6.39 4.04 -29.48
C MET A 200 7.89 3.72 -29.28
N GLY A 201 8.31 2.47 -29.50
CA GLY A 201 9.70 2.03 -29.30
C GLY A 201 10.10 1.92 -27.83
N LEU A 202 9.13 1.71 -26.92
CA LEU A 202 9.36 1.53 -25.48
C LEU A 202 9.23 0.05 -25.11
N SER A 203 10.10 -0.45 -24.23
CA SER A 203 9.96 -1.79 -23.63
C SER A 203 9.43 -1.69 -22.20
N CYS A 204 8.29 -2.31 -21.93
CA CYS A 204 7.70 -2.37 -20.59
C CYS A 204 8.61 -3.11 -19.59
N GLU A 205 9.24 -4.21 -20.01
CA GLU A 205 10.16 -5.00 -19.18
C GLU A 205 11.39 -4.18 -18.79
N GLN A 206 11.95 -3.43 -19.73
CA GLN A 206 13.10 -2.57 -19.45
C GLN A 206 12.75 -1.50 -18.41
N HIS A 207 11.64 -0.77 -18.61
CA HIS A 207 11.22 0.26 -17.64
C HIS A 207 10.89 -0.36 -16.28
N LEU A 208 10.29 -1.55 -16.23
CA LEU A 208 10.05 -2.26 -14.98
C LEU A 208 11.36 -2.63 -14.26
N SER A 209 12.35 -3.14 -15.01
CA SER A 209 13.64 -3.54 -14.44
C SER A 209 14.46 -2.36 -13.92
N GLU A 210 14.30 -1.19 -14.53
CA GLU A 210 15.00 0.05 -14.16
C GLU A 210 14.24 0.90 -13.12
N ASN A 211 13.09 0.42 -12.61
CA ASN A 211 12.19 1.20 -11.75
C ASN A 211 11.76 2.54 -12.39
N ASP A 212 11.53 2.55 -13.71
CA ASP A 212 11.22 3.73 -14.53
C ASP A 212 9.77 3.74 -15.04
N SER A 213 8.83 3.29 -14.21
CA SER A 213 7.41 3.18 -14.58
C SER A 213 6.76 4.53 -14.92
N TYR A 214 7.18 5.62 -14.27
CA TYR A 214 6.66 6.96 -14.52
C TYR A 214 6.92 7.41 -15.95
N THR A 215 8.16 7.25 -16.44
CA THR A 215 8.55 7.68 -17.78
C THR A 215 7.74 6.96 -18.86
N LEU A 216 7.45 5.68 -18.67
CA LEU A 216 6.63 4.90 -19.59
C LEU A 216 5.18 5.38 -19.62
N PHE A 217 4.51 5.43 -18.46
CA PHE A 217 3.11 5.86 -18.40
C PHE A 217 2.91 7.33 -18.77
N SER A 218 3.90 8.19 -18.50
CA SER A 218 3.91 9.59 -18.95
C SER A 218 3.85 9.67 -20.47
N LYS A 219 4.65 8.87 -21.18
CA LYS A 219 4.64 8.82 -22.65
C LYS A 219 3.34 8.24 -23.21
N LEU A 220 2.74 7.27 -22.52
CA LEU A 220 1.48 6.66 -22.92
C LEU A 220 0.24 7.53 -22.61
N GLY A 221 0.36 8.48 -21.69
CA GLY A 221 -0.76 9.29 -21.21
C GLY A 221 -1.64 8.58 -20.17
N ASP A 222 -1.10 7.56 -19.50
CA ASP A 222 -1.85 6.64 -18.63
C ASP A 222 -1.58 6.87 -17.12
N LEU A 223 -0.92 7.98 -16.78
CA LEU A 223 -0.74 8.39 -15.39
C LEU A 223 -2.06 8.87 -14.78
N ILE A 224 -2.30 8.53 -13.52
CA ILE A 224 -3.41 9.07 -12.74
C ILE A 224 -2.90 10.31 -12.01
N ILE A 225 -3.27 11.49 -12.48
CA ILE A 225 -2.91 12.77 -11.87
C ILE A 225 -4.10 13.33 -11.09
N THR A 226 -4.04 13.28 -9.76
CA THR A 226 -5.06 13.86 -8.88
C THR A 226 -4.66 15.21 -8.31
N GLY A 227 -3.35 15.48 -8.23
CA GLY A 227 -2.80 16.47 -7.31
C GLY A 227 -2.94 16.03 -5.84
N PRO A 228 -2.47 16.86 -4.89
CA PRO A 228 -2.54 16.54 -3.46
C PRO A 228 -4.00 16.48 -3.00
N THR A 229 -4.39 15.35 -2.41
CA THR A 229 -5.79 15.14 -1.97
C THR A 229 -6.06 15.65 -0.56
N GLY A 230 -5.00 15.86 0.24
CA GLY A 230 -5.09 16.28 1.64
C GLY A 230 -5.42 15.16 2.62
N THR A 231 -5.38 13.89 2.21
CA THR A 231 -5.58 12.72 3.08
C THR A 231 -4.67 11.57 2.69
N ASN A 232 -4.30 10.69 3.62
CA ASN A 232 -3.53 9.49 3.31
C ASN A 232 -4.08 8.28 4.08
N VAL A 233 -4.65 7.34 3.32
CA VAL A 233 -5.08 6.03 3.79
C VAL A 233 -4.50 4.92 2.91
N ASN A 234 -3.26 5.11 2.44
CA ASN A 234 -2.47 4.19 1.63
C ASN A 234 -3.04 3.97 0.22
N ASP A 235 -2.79 2.80 -0.37
CA ASP A 235 -3.07 2.50 -1.78
C ASP A 235 -4.43 1.84 -2.00
N VAL A 236 -5.07 2.16 -3.12
CA VAL A 236 -6.24 1.44 -3.63
C VAL A 236 -6.00 1.04 -5.08
N ALA A 237 -6.15 -0.25 -5.37
CA ALA A 237 -6.14 -0.81 -6.71
C ALA A 237 -7.55 -1.28 -7.10
N VAL A 238 -7.91 -1.03 -8.35
CA VAL A 238 -9.20 -1.40 -8.96
C VAL A 238 -8.92 -2.17 -10.25
N MET A 239 -9.56 -3.32 -10.39
CA MET A 239 -9.58 -4.10 -11.63
C MET A 239 -11.01 -4.17 -12.16
N ILE A 240 -11.14 -4.08 -13.47
CA ILE A 240 -12.41 -4.26 -14.19
C ILE A 240 -12.21 -5.35 -15.23
N VAL A 241 -13.18 -6.28 -15.32
CA VAL A 241 -13.19 -7.37 -16.30
C VAL A 241 -14.61 -7.51 -16.88
N LEU A 242 -14.75 -7.27 -18.19
CA LEU A 242 -16.05 -7.23 -18.90
C LEU A 242 -16.34 -8.50 -19.72
#